data_AF-A0A963DFJ5-F1
#
_entry.id   AF-A0A963DFJ5-F1
#
_cell.length_a   1.000
_cell.length_b   1.000
_cell.length_c   1.000
_cell.angle_alpha   90.00
_cell.angle_beta   90.00
_cell.angle_gamma   90.00
#
_symmetry.space_group_name_H-M   'P 1'
#
loop_
_entity.id
_entity.type
_entity.pdbx_description
1 polymer ?
#
loop_
_entity_poly.entity_id
_entity_poly.type
_entity_poly.pdbx_seq_one_letter_code
_entity_poly.pdbx_strand_id
1 'polypeptide(L)'
;MISDLEFEVPQAPRSALPEGAGGWVQRIAQQDMPAFGVTVDGVRCVTDDESASAARLSQVILQDAAMTAKVLKLANSAFYNPTRQPVSTISRAIVVLGFNAVADMALGIALVDALLASGVRRRVVDEMARSFHAAVQARALAVSIGERRAEEIFIAALLSRIGEMAFWCFGEDLATRLDRELDQPGVDADQAQQSVLGFRLRQLTAGLAREWHLGALVQAVVERSPSAGRAGELVRCCHRLSAAVEDGWHSPAARKAVAGLADLSGRPERELLDDLKSQAEEAARVATSFGAAEAARLIPLGEHGSLDEEEPGSEPAHPTADPQLQLQILRELSAMIASRAPLNDVLHLAMEGLYRTLGLERALFALLASNRTQLVGKAALGRGAEHLAQRFVFTVAAGPDSDPIRTAIQQALPVRLSAADSLGGGADRLRRVVGEGAFCLVPICAAGRPVGLFYADKRAGSIDEDAYQALLHFAQQASMAVTQVAAAPNRAR
;
A
#
# COMPACT_ATOMS: atom_id res chain seq x y z
N MET A 1 23.65 39.93 35.30
CA MET A 1 24.43 38.95 34.52
C MET A 1 24.01 37.58 35.01
N ILE A 2 23.04 36.99 34.32
CA ILE A 2 22.48 35.66 34.62
C ILE A 2 23.35 34.69 33.82
N SER A 3 24.14 33.86 34.52
CA SER A 3 24.97 32.82 33.92
C SER A 3 24.31 31.46 34.16
N ASP A 4 24.34 30.66 33.10
CA ASP A 4 24.30 29.19 33.07
C ASP A 4 23.07 28.50 33.69
N LEU A 5 22.01 28.44 32.90
CA LEU A 5 21.00 27.37 32.96
C LEU A 5 21.12 26.55 31.67
N GLU A 6 22.06 25.62 31.65
CA GLU A 6 22.04 24.51 30.69
C GLU A 6 20.86 23.61 31.06
N PHE A 7 19.82 23.60 30.22
CA PHE A 7 18.77 22.59 30.27
C PHE A 7 19.38 21.27 29.79
N GLU A 8 19.78 20.40 30.71
CA GLU A 8 19.96 18.99 30.42
C GLU A 8 18.62 18.41 29.99
N VAL A 9 18.45 18.20 28.68
CA VAL A 9 17.40 17.34 28.14
C VAL A 9 17.68 15.94 28.70
N PRO A 10 16.75 15.30 29.44
CA PRO A 10 16.97 13.96 29.94
C PRO A 10 17.15 13.02 28.74
N GLN A 11 18.37 12.53 28.53
CA GLN A 11 18.59 11.45 27.58
C GLN A 11 17.88 10.21 28.13
N ALA A 12 16.92 9.69 27.36
CA ALA A 12 16.31 8.41 27.64
C ALA A 12 17.42 7.36 27.85
N PRO A 13 17.30 6.46 28.85
CA PRO A 13 18.33 5.47 29.13
C PRO A 13 18.62 4.68 27.85
N ARG A 14 19.86 4.73 27.37
CA ARG A 14 20.35 3.87 26.29
C ARG A 14 20.20 2.41 26.75
N SER A 15 19.06 1.79 26.41
CA SER A 15 18.81 0.38 26.67
C SER A 15 20.01 -0.43 26.13
N ALA A 16 20.58 -1.31 26.95
CA ALA A 16 21.65 -2.18 26.52
C ALA A 16 21.24 -2.92 25.22
N LEU A 17 22.13 -2.96 24.23
CA LEU A 17 21.88 -3.68 22.98
C LEU A 17 21.59 -5.14 23.31
N PRO A 18 20.51 -5.74 22.77
CA PRO A 18 20.19 -7.13 23.06
C PRO A 18 21.32 -8.07 22.61
N GLU A 19 21.69 -9.00 23.47
CA GLU A 19 22.73 -10.00 23.17
C GLU A 19 22.13 -11.16 22.36
N GLY A 20 22.72 -11.40 21.17
CA GLY A 20 22.36 -12.51 20.31
C GLY A 20 20.96 -12.45 19.71
N ALA A 21 20.63 -13.42 18.86
CA ALA A 21 19.36 -13.44 18.12
C ALA A 21 18.13 -13.47 19.06
N GLY A 22 18.20 -14.17 20.20
CA GLY A 22 17.08 -14.27 21.15
C GLY A 22 16.71 -12.94 21.81
N GLY A 23 17.69 -12.13 22.19
CA GLY A 23 17.43 -10.79 22.73
C GLY A 23 16.78 -9.87 21.69
N TRP A 24 17.18 -10.00 20.42
CA TRP A 24 16.58 -9.25 19.32
C TRP A 24 15.13 -9.65 19.05
N VAL A 25 14.81 -10.95 19.11
CA VAL A 25 13.44 -11.45 19.00
C VAL A 25 12.58 -10.80 20.08
N GLN A 26 13.01 -10.83 21.35
CA GLN A 26 12.26 -10.23 22.45
C GLN A 26 12.10 -8.71 22.28
N ARG A 27 13.15 -7.99 21.89
CA ARG A 27 13.09 -6.54 21.66
C ARG A 27 12.08 -6.18 20.56
N ILE A 28 12.11 -6.90 19.44
CA ILE A 28 11.22 -6.65 18.30
C ILE A 28 9.78 -7.07 18.65
N ALA A 29 9.59 -8.17 19.36
CA ALA A 29 8.26 -8.62 19.79
C ALA A 29 7.64 -7.69 20.86
N GLN A 30 8.46 -7.02 21.67
CA GLN A 30 8.01 -6.07 22.70
C GLN A 30 7.86 -4.63 22.20
N GLN A 31 8.42 -4.29 21.04
CA GLN A 31 8.11 -3.02 20.40
C GLN A 31 6.65 -3.05 19.97
N ASP A 32 5.82 -2.17 20.55
CA ASP A 32 4.43 -2.00 20.17
C ASP A 32 4.34 -1.71 18.67
N MET A 33 4.11 -2.74 17.86
CA MET A 33 3.69 -2.62 16.47
C MET A 33 2.17 -2.40 16.49
N PRO A 34 1.67 -1.15 16.40
CA PRO A 34 0.28 -0.84 16.75
C PRO A 34 -0.73 -1.46 15.77
N ALA A 35 -0.28 -1.80 14.55
CA ALA A 35 -1.06 -2.48 13.52
C ALA A 35 -1.04 -4.02 13.64
N PHE A 36 -0.16 -4.58 14.49
CA PHE A 36 0.08 -6.02 14.58
C PHE A 36 -0.87 -6.71 15.58
N GLY A 37 -1.14 -6.13 16.76
CA GLY A 37 -1.79 -6.87 17.86
C GLY A 37 -3.19 -7.42 17.57
N VAL A 38 -4.19 -6.56 17.33
CA VAL A 38 -5.60 -6.99 17.43
C VAL A 38 -6.04 -7.88 16.26
N THR A 39 -5.66 -7.52 15.03
CA THR A 39 -6.11 -8.26 13.83
C THR A 39 -5.33 -9.57 13.65
N VAL A 40 -4.03 -9.60 13.95
CA VAL A 40 -3.23 -10.84 13.90
C VAL A 40 -3.65 -11.79 15.01
N ASP A 41 -3.83 -11.32 16.25
CA ASP A 41 -4.31 -12.17 17.34
C ASP A 41 -5.71 -12.70 17.05
N GLY A 42 -6.58 -11.88 16.42
CA GLY A 42 -7.88 -12.30 15.96
C GLY A 42 -7.80 -13.39 14.88
N VAL A 43 -6.97 -13.21 13.84
CA VAL A 43 -6.81 -14.21 12.77
C VAL A 43 -6.20 -15.49 13.34
N ARG A 44 -5.21 -15.36 14.22
CA ARG A 44 -4.53 -16.46 14.91
C ARG A 44 -5.46 -17.27 15.78
N CYS A 45 -6.27 -16.63 16.63
CA CYS A 45 -7.26 -17.30 17.47
C CYS A 45 -8.23 -18.14 16.63
N VAL A 46 -8.50 -17.69 15.40
CA VAL A 46 -9.39 -18.37 14.46
C VAL A 46 -8.67 -19.48 13.68
N THR A 47 -7.37 -19.37 13.39
CA THR A 47 -6.61 -20.43 12.72
C THR A 47 -6.17 -21.56 13.65
N ASP A 48 -5.94 -21.27 14.93
CA ASP A 48 -5.54 -22.27 15.94
C ASP A 48 -6.71 -23.17 16.39
N ASP A 49 -7.95 -22.76 16.09
CA ASP A 49 -9.18 -23.52 16.38
C ASP A 49 -9.58 -24.36 15.16
N GLU A 50 -9.33 -25.68 15.21
CA GLU A 50 -9.69 -26.63 14.12
C GLU A 50 -11.20 -26.65 13.80
N SER A 51 -12.06 -26.12 14.69
CA SER A 51 -13.50 -26.01 14.50
C SER A 51 -13.95 -24.65 13.96
N ALA A 52 -13.01 -23.73 13.74
CA ALA A 52 -13.33 -22.37 13.31
C ALA A 52 -14.01 -22.34 11.94
N SER A 53 -15.10 -21.57 11.86
CA SER A 53 -15.84 -21.39 10.62
C SER A 53 -15.25 -20.25 9.77
N ALA A 54 -15.38 -20.38 8.45
CA ALA A 54 -15.08 -19.31 7.49
C ALA A 54 -15.78 -17.97 7.84
N ALA A 55 -16.94 -18.02 8.50
CA ALA A 55 -17.65 -16.83 8.96
C ALA A 55 -16.86 -16.06 10.05
N ARG A 56 -16.17 -16.76 10.94
CA ARG A 56 -15.39 -16.15 12.02
C ARG A 56 -14.14 -15.47 11.48
N LEU A 57 -13.43 -16.10 10.55
CA LEU A 57 -12.29 -15.48 9.86
C LEU A 57 -12.73 -14.25 9.06
N SER A 58 -13.85 -14.35 8.35
CA SER A 58 -14.44 -13.24 7.61
C SER A 58 -14.75 -12.05 8.53
N GLN A 59 -15.32 -12.29 9.71
CA GLN A 59 -15.59 -11.23 10.70
C GLN A 59 -14.33 -10.54 11.21
N VAL A 60 -13.26 -11.29 11.49
CA VAL A 60 -11.99 -10.70 11.93
C VAL A 60 -11.40 -9.81 10.84
N ILE A 61 -11.34 -10.29 9.60
CA ILE A 61 -10.78 -9.52 8.48
C ILE A 61 -11.61 -8.26 8.23
N LEU A 62 -12.94 -8.36 8.31
CA LEU A 62 -13.86 -7.22 8.11
C LEU A 62 -13.77 -6.12 9.18
N GLN A 63 -13.15 -6.39 10.33
CA GLN A 63 -12.87 -5.35 11.33
C GLN A 63 -11.80 -4.36 10.85
N ASP A 64 -10.96 -4.79 9.90
CA ASP A 64 -9.93 -3.97 9.28
C ASP A 64 -10.25 -3.75 7.79
N ALA A 65 -10.74 -2.54 7.48
CA ALA A 65 -11.12 -2.17 6.12
C ALA A 65 -9.92 -2.17 5.15
N ALA A 66 -8.71 -1.82 5.63
CA ALA A 66 -7.51 -1.79 4.80
C ALA A 66 -7.07 -3.21 4.45
N MET A 67 -7.06 -4.12 5.43
CA MET A 67 -6.81 -5.54 5.22
C MET A 67 -7.85 -6.16 4.29
N THR A 68 -9.14 -5.89 4.53
CA THR A 68 -10.25 -6.37 3.68
C THR A 68 -10.03 -5.97 2.22
N ALA A 69 -9.71 -4.69 1.97
CA ALA A 69 -9.46 -4.21 0.62
C ALA A 69 -8.25 -4.89 -0.03
N LYS A 70 -7.16 -5.12 0.71
CA LYS A 70 -5.96 -5.81 0.22
C LYS A 70 -6.21 -7.29 -0.09
N VAL A 71 -6.92 -8.00 0.78
CA VAL A 71 -7.34 -9.39 0.56
C VAL A 71 -8.23 -9.48 -0.68
N LEU A 72 -9.20 -8.58 -0.85
CA LEU A 72 -10.08 -8.58 -2.03
C LEU A 72 -9.32 -8.20 -3.32
N LYS A 73 -8.40 -7.24 -3.27
CA LYS A 73 -7.55 -6.90 -4.43
C LYS A 73 -6.70 -8.08 -4.84
N LEU A 74 -6.08 -8.76 -3.88
CA LEU A 74 -5.29 -9.97 -4.15
C LEU A 74 -6.19 -11.08 -4.70
N ALA A 75 -7.35 -11.33 -4.09
CA ALA A 75 -8.32 -12.32 -4.58
C ALA A 75 -8.80 -12.06 -6.02
N ASN A 76 -8.80 -10.79 -6.46
CA ASN A 76 -9.15 -10.38 -7.81
C ASN A 76 -7.97 -10.26 -8.77
N SER A 77 -6.74 -10.51 -8.33
CA SER A 77 -5.59 -10.45 -9.23
C SER A 77 -5.69 -11.52 -10.31
N ALA A 78 -4.97 -11.34 -11.41
CA ALA A 78 -4.98 -12.27 -12.54
C ALA A 78 -4.65 -13.73 -12.14
N PHE A 79 -3.98 -13.89 -10.99
CA PHE A 79 -3.48 -15.15 -10.43
C PHE A 79 -4.52 -15.93 -9.64
N TYR A 80 -5.40 -15.19 -8.97
CA TYR A 80 -6.39 -15.70 -8.06
C TYR A 80 -7.78 -15.76 -8.70
N ASN A 81 -7.98 -14.95 -9.73
CA ASN A 81 -9.22 -14.87 -10.47
C ASN A 81 -9.00 -14.98 -11.99
N PRO A 82 -8.52 -16.14 -12.48
CA PRO A 82 -8.31 -16.36 -13.91
C PRO A 82 -9.63 -16.29 -14.70
N THR A 83 -10.77 -16.56 -14.05
CA THR A 83 -12.12 -16.46 -14.64
C THR A 83 -12.63 -15.01 -14.71
N ARG A 84 -11.90 -14.05 -14.13
CA ARG A 84 -12.24 -12.61 -14.03
C ARG A 84 -13.63 -12.34 -13.45
N GLN A 85 -14.18 -13.26 -12.65
CA GLN A 85 -15.46 -13.05 -11.97
C GLN A 85 -15.23 -12.23 -10.71
N PRO A 86 -15.82 -11.03 -10.58
CA PRO A 86 -15.48 -10.13 -9.47
C PRO A 86 -15.75 -10.78 -8.10
N VAL A 87 -14.71 -10.84 -7.27
CA VAL A 87 -14.76 -11.27 -5.87
C VAL A 87 -14.95 -10.03 -5.00
N SER A 88 -16.19 -9.76 -4.57
CA SER A 88 -16.54 -8.56 -3.80
C SER A 88 -16.68 -8.78 -2.30
N THR A 89 -16.56 -10.01 -1.80
CA THR A 89 -16.74 -10.35 -0.38
C THR A 89 -15.67 -11.30 0.13
N ILE A 90 -15.30 -11.18 1.41
CA ILE A 90 -14.32 -12.08 2.06
C ILE A 90 -14.82 -13.52 2.09
N SER A 91 -16.11 -13.74 2.31
CA SER A 91 -16.71 -15.07 2.23
C SER A 91 -16.53 -15.71 0.85
N ARG A 92 -16.65 -14.93 -0.25
CA ARG A 92 -16.37 -15.42 -1.60
C ARG A 92 -14.88 -15.66 -1.82
N ALA A 93 -14.02 -14.80 -1.30
CA ALA A 93 -12.57 -15.00 -1.35
C ALA A 93 -12.17 -16.30 -0.65
N ILE A 94 -12.73 -16.62 0.52
CA ILE A 94 -12.49 -17.89 1.21
C ILE A 94 -12.94 -19.11 0.39
N VAL A 95 -14.06 -19.01 -0.34
CA VAL A 95 -14.53 -20.09 -1.20
C VAL A 95 -13.62 -20.31 -2.41
N VAL A 96 -13.09 -19.22 -2.99
CA VAL A 96 -12.25 -19.28 -4.21
C VAL A 96 -10.80 -19.67 -3.87
N LEU A 97 -10.28 -19.14 -2.77
CA LEU A 97 -8.86 -19.25 -2.39
C LEU A 97 -8.59 -20.33 -1.34
N GLY A 98 -9.60 -20.65 -0.53
CA GLY A 98 -9.47 -21.49 0.64
C GLY A 98 -9.28 -20.68 1.93
N PHE A 99 -9.72 -21.27 3.05
CA PHE A 99 -9.66 -20.65 4.38
C PHE A 99 -8.23 -20.34 4.82
N ASN A 100 -7.34 -21.34 4.77
CA ASN A 100 -5.94 -21.17 5.19
C ASN A 100 -5.22 -20.11 4.36
N ALA A 101 -5.45 -20.11 3.04
CA ALA A 101 -4.84 -19.11 2.15
C ALA A 101 -5.26 -17.68 2.53
N VAL A 102 -6.54 -17.44 2.79
CA VAL A 102 -7.03 -16.12 3.20
C VAL A 102 -6.49 -15.72 4.57
N ALA A 103 -6.40 -16.66 5.51
CA ALA A 103 -5.83 -16.40 6.82
C ALA A 103 -4.34 -16.06 6.74
N ASP A 104 -3.56 -16.86 6.00
CA ASP A 104 -2.13 -16.63 5.81
C ASP A 104 -1.86 -15.31 5.06
N MET A 105 -2.70 -14.95 4.08
CA MET A 105 -2.65 -13.64 3.42
C MET A 105 -2.94 -12.49 4.40
N ALA A 106 -3.97 -12.62 5.24
CA ALA A 106 -4.30 -11.61 6.24
C ALA A 106 -3.14 -11.38 7.23
N LEU A 107 -2.51 -12.47 7.68
CA LEU A 107 -1.31 -12.41 8.52
C LEU A 107 -0.13 -11.73 7.79
N GLY A 108 0.12 -12.10 6.54
CA GLY A 108 1.17 -11.49 5.73
C GLY A 108 0.95 -9.99 5.49
N ILE A 109 -0.29 -9.58 5.20
CA ILE A 109 -0.67 -8.17 5.01
C ILE A 109 -0.43 -7.36 6.29
N ALA A 110 -0.92 -7.84 7.44
CA ALA A 110 -0.76 -7.16 8.72
C ALA A 110 0.72 -6.94 9.06
N LEU A 111 1.55 -7.95 8.79
CA LEU A 111 2.98 -7.92 9.04
C LEU A 111 3.71 -6.94 8.12
N VAL A 112 3.37 -6.93 6.82
CA VAL A 112 3.91 -5.93 5.87
C VAL A 112 3.52 -4.50 6.28
N ASP A 113 2.27 -4.29 6.71
CA ASP A 113 1.79 -2.98 7.15
C ASP A 113 2.50 -2.49 8.41
N ALA A 114 2.74 -3.38 9.37
CA ALA A 114 3.51 -3.08 10.57
C ALA A 114 4.94 -2.62 10.25
N LEU A 115 5.60 -3.27 9.28
CA LEU A 115 6.94 -2.88 8.83
C LEU A 115 6.92 -1.52 8.12
N LEU A 116 5.96 -1.31 7.21
CA LEU A 116 5.82 -0.06 6.46
C LEU A 116 5.57 1.15 7.37
N ALA A 117 4.83 0.95 8.46
CA ALA A 117 4.55 2.01 9.44
C ALA A 117 5.79 2.51 10.20
N SER A 118 6.85 1.70 10.30
CA SER A 118 8.06 2.02 11.07
C SER A 118 9.08 2.93 10.36
N GLY A 119 8.74 3.41 9.15
CA GLY A 119 9.57 4.30 8.35
C GLY A 119 10.37 3.53 7.29
N VAL A 120 10.20 3.94 6.02
CA VAL A 120 10.76 3.23 4.87
C VAL A 120 12.24 3.58 4.69
N ARG A 121 13.13 2.66 5.09
CA ARG A 121 14.56 2.72 4.76
C ARG A 121 14.84 1.97 3.46
N ARG A 122 15.82 2.41 2.67
CA ARG A 122 16.23 1.79 1.39
C ARG A 122 16.31 0.26 1.47
N ARG A 123 17.01 -0.28 2.48
CA ARG A 123 17.15 -1.73 2.68
C ARG A 123 15.83 -2.45 2.93
N VAL A 124 14.88 -1.83 3.62
CA VAL A 124 13.54 -2.42 3.83
C VAL A 124 12.82 -2.56 2.49
N VAL A 125 12.92 -1.55 1.62
CA VAL A 125 12.34 -1.57 0.27
C VAL A 125 12.98 -2.66 -0.58
N ASP A 126 14.31 -2.76 -0.56
CA ASP A 126 15.07 -3.79 -1.29
C ASP A 126 14.63 -5.19 -0.84
N GLU A 127 14.55 -5.43 0.48
CA GLU A 127 14.15 -6.71 1.03
C GLU A 127 12.69 -7.07 0.73
N MET A 128 11.82 -6.06 0.71
CA MET A 128 10.42 -6.22 0.36
C MET A 128 10.26 -6.57 -1.14
N ALA A 129 11.03 -5.92 -2.02
CA ALA A 129 11.04 -6.21 -3.45
C ALA A 129 11.45 -7.66 -3.73
N ARG A 130 12.56 -8.11 -3.12
CA ARG A 130 13.01 -9.51 -3.19
C ARG A 130 11.94 -10.49 -2.69
N SER A 131 11.27 -10.15 -1.60
CA SER A 131 10.27 -11.02 -0.97
C SER A 131 9.00 -11.16 -1.82
N PHE A 132 8.47 -10.06 -2.37
CA PHE A 132 7.34 -10.10 -3.30
C PHE A 132 7.70 -10.84 -4.60
N HIS A 133 8.90 -10.59 -5.14
CA HIS A 133 9.38 -11.29 -6.33
C HIS A 133 9.48 -12.78 -6.08
N ALA A 134 10.16 -13.21 -5.02
CA ALA A 134 10.28 -14.62 -4.67
C ALA A 134 8.92 -15.28 -4.42
N ALA A 135 7.98 -14.60 -3.76
CA ALA A 135 6.65 -15.13 -3.45
C ALA A 135 5.84 -15.46 -4.70
N VAL A 136 5.75 -14.52 -5.65
CA VAL A 136 5.02 -14.75 -6.90
C VAL A 136 5.67 -15.86 -7.73
N GLN A 137 7.00 -15.87 -7.83
CA GLN A 137 7.72 -16.92 -8.56
C GLN A 137 7.50 -18.31 -7.95
N ALA A 138 7.63 -18.41 -6.62
CA ALA A 138 7.48 -19.67 -5.91
C ALA A 138 6.07 -20.22 -6.08
N ARG A 139 5.05 -19.35 -6.01
CA ARG A 139 3.66 -19.75 -6.23
C ARG A 139 3.41 -20.20 -7.68
N ALA A 140 3.82 -19.42 -8.66
CA ALA A 140 3.60 -19.74 -10.07
C ALA A 140 4.21 -21.11 -10.42
N LEU A 141 5.41 -21.38 -9.91
CA LEU A 141 6.07 -22.66 -10.10
C LEU A 141 5.41 -23.79 -9.32
N ALA A 142 4.93 -23.54 -8.09
CA ALA A 142 4.19 -24.52 -7.32
C ALA A 142 2.93 -24.98 -8.08
N VAL A 143 2.18 -24.03 -8.64
CA VAL A 143 1.01 -24.33 -9.49
C VAL A 143 1.42 -25.12 -10.72
N SER A 144 2.48 -24.71 -11.43
CA SER A 144 2.90 -25.39 -12.67
C SER A 144 3.35 -26.84 -12.45
N ILE A 145 3.89 -27.17 -11.27
CA ILE A 145 4.34 -28.52 -10.93
C ILE A 145 3.28 -29.33 -10.16
N GLY A 146 2.07 -28.79 -9.97
CA GLY A 146 0.97 -29.46 -9.29
C GLY A 146 1.10 -29.55 -7.76
N GLU A 147 1.87 -28.67 -7.13
CA GLU A 147 1.95 -28.58 -5.66
C GLU A 147 0.64 -28.01 -5.09
N ARG A 148 0.02 -28.77 -4.18
CA ARG A 148 -1.28 -28.40 -3.58
C ARG A 148 -1.18 -27.24 -2.59
N ARG A 149 0.03 -26.92 -2.15
CA ARG A 149 0.34 -25.94 -1.09
C ARG A 149 0.82 -24.60 -1.66
N ALA A 150 0.40 -24.23 -2.87
CA ALA A 150 0.88 -23.04 -3.57
C ALA A 150 0.72 -21.74 -2.76
N GLU A 151 -0.37 -21.63 -1.98
CA GLU A 151 -0.63 -20.45 -1.15
C GLU A 151 0.25 -20.40 0.10
N GLU A 152 0.44 -21.54 0.77
CA GLU A 152 1.41 -21.64 1.87
C GLU A 152 2.84 -21.33 1.37
N ILE A 153 3.18 -21.75 0.15
CA ILE A 153 4.47 -21.48 -0.50
C ILE A 153 4.64 -19.98 -0.79
N PHE A 154 3.60 -19.31 -1.28
CA PHE A 154 3.59 -17.87 -1.50
C PHE A 154 3.90 -17.13 -0.21
N ILE A 155 3.19 -17.45 0.87
CA ILE A 155 3.35 -16.79 2.17
C ILE A 155 4.69 -17.12 2.81
N ALA A 156 5.14 -18.38 2.70
CA ALA A 156 6.46 -18.78 3.15
C ALA A 156 7.57 -17.97 2.47
N ALA A 157 7.50 -17.78 1.15
CA ALA A 157 8.45 -16.94 0.43
C ALA A 157 8.32 -15.45 0.79
N LEU A 158 7.11 -14.92 0.94
CA LEU A 158 6.90 -13.52 1.31
C LEU A 158 7.49 -13.21 2.70
N LEU A 159 7.36 -14.13 3.65
CA LEU A 159 7.75 -13.93 5.05
C LEU A 159 9.14 -14.47 5.40
N SER A 160 9.82 -15.17 4.49
CA SER A 160 11.14 -15.77 4.74
C SER A 160 12.27 -14.75 4.96
N ARG A 161 12.01 -13.45 4.75
CA ARG A 161 12.96 -12.37 5.00
C ARG A 161 12.48 -11.36 6.03
N ILE A 162 11.50 -11.76 6.85
CA ILE A 162 10.88 -10.82 7.79
C ILE A 162 11.84 -10.33 8.89
N GLY A 163 12.77 -11.18 9.33
CA GLY A 163 13.75 -10.77 10.36
C GLY A 163 14.78 -9.80 9.81
N GLU A 164 15.17 -9.92 8.54
CA GLU A 164 15.97 -8.92 7.85
C GLU A 164 15.23 -7.57 7.83
N MET A 165 13.97 -7.55 7.38
CA MET A 165 13.16 -6.33 7.36
C MET A 165 12.99 -5.73 8.75
N ALA A 166 12.65 -6.53 9.75
CA ALA A 166 12.48 -6.06 11.12
C ALA A 166 13.80 -5.51 11.69
N PHE A 167 14.94 -6.16 11.42
CA PHE A 167 16.24 -5.60 11.77
C PHE A 167 16.50 -4.26 11.10
N TRP A 168 16.19 -4.14 9.80
CA TRP A 168 16.26 -2.87 9.09
C TRP A 168 15.23 -1.83 9.54
N CYS A 169 14.26 -2.17 10.40
CA CYS A 169 13.32 -1.22 10.98
C CYS A 169 13.72 -0.81 12.41
N PHE A 170 14.18 -1.76 13.22
CA PHE A 170 14.44 -1.56 14.67
C PHE A 170 15.91 -1.66 15.06
N GLY A 171 16.81 -1.89 14.11
CA GLY A 171 18.24 -2.11 14.34
C GLY A 171 19.07 -0.87 14.69
N GLU A 172 18.48 0.33 14.59
CA GLU A 172 19.10 1.63 14.93
C GLU A 172 20.57 1.74 14.45
N ASP A 173 21.52 2.03 15.35
CA ASP A 173 22.95 2.21 15.06
C ASP A 173 23.61 0.96 14.44
N LEU A 174 23.18 -0.25 14.85
CA LEU A 174 23.71 -1.50 14.32
C LEU A 174 23.28 -1.71 12.87
N ALA A 175 22.07 -1.30 12.52
CA ALA A 175 21.63 -1.32 11.12
C ALA A 175 22.52 -0.38 10.27
N THR A 176 22.82 0.83 10.73
CA THR A 176 23.70 1.75 9.99
C THR A 176 25.15 1.24 9.89
N ARG A 177 25.64 0.51 10.90
CA ARG A 177 26.96 -0.14 10.85
C ARG A 177 26.98 -1.31 9.87
N LEU A 178 25.99 -2.18 9.94
CA LEU A 178 25.89 -3.32 9.03
C LEU A 178 25.73 -2.86 7.57
N ASP A 179 24.92 -1.83 7.34
CA ASP A 179 24.73 -1.25 6.01
C ASP A 179 26.06 -0.77 5.39
N ARG A 180 26.89 -0.07 6.18
CA ARG A 180 28.22 0.39 5.77
C ARG A 180 29.20 -0.76 5.47
N GLU A 181 29.14 -1.86 6.22
CA GLU A 181 29.96 -3.04 5.94
C GLU A 181 29.51 -3.76 4.68
N LEU A 182 28.20 -3.84 4.44
CA LEU A 182 27.64 -4.49 3.25
C LEU A 182 27.88 -3.71 1.96
N ASP A 183 28.06 -2.39 2.03
CA ASP A 183 28.39 -1.56 0.87
C ASP A 183 29.87 -1.68 0.43
N GLN A 184 30.71 -2.37 1.21
CA GLN A 184 32.10 -2.62 0.83
C GLN A 184 32.18 -3.72 -0.25
N PRO A 185 32.96 -3.51 -1.32
CA PRO A 185 33.05 -4.47 -2.41
C PRO A 185 33.67 -5.79 -1.96
N GLY A 186 33.03 -6.90 -2.30
CA GLY A 186 33.53 -8.26 -2.05
C GLY A 186 33.29 -8.81 -0.65
N VAL A 187 32.54 -8.09 0.20
CA VAL A 187 32.18 -8.58 1.53
C VAL A 187 31.08 -9.63 1.45
N ASP A 188 31.29 -10.75 2.13
CA ASP A 188 30.26 -11.78 2.30
C ASP A 188 29.24 -11.33 3.35
N ALA A 189 27.95 -11.29 2.97
CA ALA A 189 26.89 -10.79 3.82
C ALA A 189 26.73 -11.59 5.13
N ASP A 190 26.94 -12.91 5.09
CA ASP A 190 26.88 -13.76 6.29
C ASP A 190 28.04 -13.43 7.25
N GLN A 191 29.24 -13.12 6.73
CA GLN A 191 30.39 -12.68 7.53
C GLN A 191 30.18 -11.28 8.12
N ALA A 192 29.66 -10.33 7.35
CA ALA A 192 29.34 -8.98 7.85
C ALA A 192 28.29 -9.01 8.96
N GLN A 193 27.25 -9.83 8.81
CA GLN A 193 26.25 -10.04 9.87
C GLN A 193 26.90 -10.65 11.11
N GLN A 194 27.74 -11.67 10.94
CA GLN A 194 28.42 -12.31 12.07
C GLN A 194 29.38 -11.36 12.80
N SER A 195 30.07 -10.47 12.09
CA SER A 195 31.03 -9.53 12.68
C SER A 195 30.36 -8.35 13.38
N VAL A 196 29.28 -7.79 12.80
CA VAL A 196 28.59 -6.63 13.36
C VAL A 196 27.58 -7.01 14.42
N LEU A 197 26.81 -8.08 14.19
CA LEU A 197 25.68 -8.48 15.04
C LEU A 197 26.00 -9.65 15.99
N GLY A 198 27.00 -10.46 15.67
CA GLY A 198 27.29 -11.71 16.39
C GLY A 198 26.35 -12.87 16.03
N PHE A 199 25.44 -12.67 15.08
CA PHE A 199 24.53 -13.69 14.55
C PHE A 199 24.13 -13.33 13.11
N ARG A 200 23.57 -14.29 12.38
CA ARG A 200 23.05 -14.08 11.02
C ARG A 200 21.57 -13.71 11.07
N LEU A 201 21.12 -12.78 10.22
CA LEU A 201 19.73 -12.29 10.23
C LEU A 201 18.71 -13.41 10.00
N ARG A 202 19.06 -14.48 9.28
CA ARG A 202 18.20 -15.67 9.18
C ARG A 202 17.85 -16.30 10.54
N GLN A 203 18.74 -16.19 11.54
CA GLN A 203 18.48 -16.70 12.90
C GLN A 203 17.47 -15.82 13.62
N LEU A 204 17.48 -14.51 13.35
CA LEU A 204 16.44 -13.59 13.81
C LEU A 204 15.10 -13.92 13.14
N THR A 205 15.09 -14.14 11.83
CA THR A 205 13.90 -14.58 11.09
C THR A 205 13.32 -15.87 11.67
N ALA A 206 14.15 -16.87 11.98
CA ALA A 206 13.68 -18.13 12.60
C ALA A 206 13.13 -17.92 14.02
N GLY A 207 13.74 -17.00 14.78
CA GLY A 207 13.26 -16.63 16.11
C GLY A 207 11.91 -15.94 16.06
N LEU A 208 11.76 -14.93 15.20
CA LEU A 208 10.51 -14.20 15.00
C LEU A 208 9.42 -15.10 14.42
N ALA A 209 9.76 -16.00 13.50
CA ALA A 209 8.79 -16.95 12.96
C ALA A 209 8.20 -17.87 14.04
N ARG A 210 9.00 -18.24 15.06
CA ARG A 210 8.51 -19.02 16.21
C ARG A 210 7.72 -18.16 17.18
N GLU A 211 8.24 -16.98 17.52
CA GLU A 211 7.59 -16.04 18.45
C GLU A 211 6.21 -15.60 17.95
N TRP A 212 6.10 -15.34 16.65
CA TRP A 212 4.85 -14.96 16.00
C TRP A 212 4.04 -16.15 15.50
N HIS A 213 4.47 -17.38 15.79
CA HIS A 213 3.78 -18.62 15.40
C HIS A 213 3.43 -18.68 13.90
N LEU A 214 4.34 -18.21 13.03
CA LEU A 214 4.15 -18.25 11.59
C LEU A 214 4.03 -19.70 11.10
N GLY A 215 3.32 -19.93 10.00
CA GLY A 215 3.00 -21.27 9.50
C GLY A 215 4.19 -22.23 9.40
N ALA A 216 3.95 -23.52 9.58
CA ALA A 216 4.99 -24.55 9.68
C ALA A 216 5.96 -24.56 8.49
N LEU A 217 5.49 -24.19 7.28
CA LEU A 217 6.36 -24.06 6.11
C LEU A 217 7.33 -22.89 6.22
N VAL A 218 6.89 -21.73 6.73
CA VAL A 218 7.75 -20.55 6.95
C VAL A 218 8.88 -20.94 7.90
N GLN A 219 8.55 -21.55 9.04
CA GLN A 219 9.53 -22.01 10.02
C GLN A 219 10.50 -23.01 9.40
N ALA A 220 10.00 -24.03 8.71
CA ALA A 220 10.82 -25.07 8.09
C ALA A 220 11.75 -24.52 6.98
N VAL A 221 11.32 -23.51 6.23
CA VAL A 221 12.13 -22.84 5.20
C VAL A 221 13.30 -22.10 5.83
N VAL A 222 13.02 -21.27 6.84
CA VAL A 222 14.00 -20.39 7.48
C VAL A 222 15.01 -21.19 8.30
N GLU A 223 14.56 -22.24 8.99
CA GLU A 223 15.42 -23.18 9.72
C GLU A 223 16.17 -24.15 8.81
N ARG A 224 15.86 -24.17 7.51
CA ARG A 224 16.37 -25.15 6.53
C ARG A 224 16.13 -26.60 6.97
N SER A 225 14.97 -26.84 7.58
CA SER A 225 14.56 -28.17 8.03
C SER A 225 14.30 -29.09 6.82
N PRO A 226 14.68 -30.38 6.90
CA PRO A 226 14.28 -31.39 5.91
C PRO A 226 12.76 -31.50 5.74
N SER A 227 11.98 -31.17 6.78
CA SER A 227 10.51 -31.20 6.74
C SER A 227 9.89 -30.23 5.73
N ALA A 228 10.64 -29.23 5.27
CA ALA A 228 10.16 -28.30 4.25
C ALA A 228 10.01 -28.99 2.88
N GLY A 229 10.74 -30.09 2.65
CA GLY A 229 10.68 -30.88 1.41
C GLY A 229 10.86 -30.04 0.15
N ARG A 230 10.12 -30.42 -0.90
CA ARG A 230 10.11 -29.76 -2.21
C ARG A 230 9.56 -28.33 -2.15
N ALA A 231 8.52 -28.09 -1.35
CA ALA A 231 7.94 -26.76 -1.14
C ALA A 231 8.97 -25.77 -0.60
N GLY A 232 9.76 -26.17 0.40
CA GLY A 232 10.79 -25.30 0.96
C GLY A 232 12.00 -25.12 0.06
N GLU A 233 12.34 -26.13 -0.74
CA GLU A 233 13.38 -25.98 -1.77
C GLU A 233 12.97 -24.97 -2.83
N LEU A 234 11.72 -25.00 -3.28
CA LEU A 234 11.17 -24.07 -4.24
C LEU A 234 11.26 -22.61 -3.73
N VAL A 235 10.84 -22.37 -2.49
CA VAL A 235 10.94 -21.05 -1.84
C VAL A 235 12.39 -20.56 -1.82
N ARG A 236 13.34 -21.39 -1.41
CA ARG A 236 14.76 -21.03 -1.35
C ARG A 236 15.33 -20.73 -2.74
N CYS A 237 14.96 -21.50 -3.76
CA CYS A 237 15.40 -21.26 -5.13
C CYS A 237 14.84 -19.95 -5.68
N CYS A 238 13.57 -19.63 -5.39
CA CYS A 238 12.96 -18.38 -5.83
C CYS A 238 13.57 -17.15 -5.14
N HIS A 239 13.98 -17.25 -3.87
CA HIS A 239 14.77 -16.19 -3.23
C HIS A 239 16.14 -16.01 -3.89
N ARG A 240 16.83 -17.11 -4.21
CA ARG A 240 18.10 -17.03 -4.95
C ARG A 240 17.92 -16.37 -6.31
N LEU A 241 16.84 -16.70 -7.03
CA LEU A 241 16.49 -16.04 -8.28
C LEU A 241 16.27 -14.53 -8.05
N SER A 242 15.43 -14.16 -7.08
CA SER A 242 15.10 -12.75 -6.81
C SER A 242 16.32 -11.89 -6.52
N ALA A 243 17.33 -12.44 -5.83
CA ALA A 243 18.59 -11.74 -5.60
C ALA A 243 19.49 -11.73 -6.84
N ALA A 244 19.55 -12.84 -7.58
CA ALA A 244 20.45 -12.98 -8.71
C ALA A 244 20.07 -12.15 -9.94
N VAL A 245 18.78 -11.84 -10.10
CA VAL A 245 18.26 -11.04 -11.23
C VAL A 245 18.44 -9.54 -11.03
N GLU A 246 18.85 -9.08 -9.85
CA GLU A 246 19.16 -7.66 -9.60
C GLU A 246 20.35 -7.19 -10.43
N ASP A 247 21.32 -8.07 -10.69
CA ASP A 247 22.43 -7.86 -11.62
C ASP A 247 22.02 -8.08 -13.10
N GLY A 248 20.72 -8.27 -13.35
CA GLY A 248 20.12 -8.53 -14.64
C GLY A 248 19.81 -10.01 -14.91
N TRP A 249 18.77 -10.25 -15.72
CA TRP A 249 18.29 -11.60 -16.10
C TRP A 249 19.33 -12.47 -16.83
N HIS A 250 20.37 -11.85 -17.38
CA HIS A 250 21.45 -12.53 -18.10
C HIS A 250 22.73 -12.71 -17.28
N SER A 251 22.73 -12.28 -16.02
CA SER A 251 23.89 -12.45 -15.14
C SER A 251 24.23 -13.94 -14.97
N PRO A 252 25.52 -14.29 -14.73
CA PRO A 252 25.89 -15.68 -14.46
C PRO A 252 25.15 -16.27 -13.25
N ALA A 253 24.86 -15.44 -12.24
CA ALA A 253 24.08 -15.82 -11.08
C ALA A 253 22.62 -16.12 -11.46
N ALA A 254 21.99 -15.27 -12.29
CA ALA A 254 20.60 -15.46 -12.73
C ALA A 254 20.46 -16.73 -13.56
N ARG A 255 21.37 -16.99 -14.52
CA ARG A 255 21.37 -18.23 -15.32
C ARG A 255 21.47 -19.48 -14.43
N LYS A 256 22.35 -19.45 -13.43
CA LYS A 256 22.47 -20.55 -12.47
C LYS A 256 21.20 -20.75 -11.64
N ALA A 257 20.53 -19.66 -11.23
CA ALA A 257 19.28 -19.74 -10.50
C ALA A 257 18.14 -20.30 -11.37
N VAL A 258 18.04 -19.87 -12.64
CA VAL A 258 17.05 -20.37 -13.61
C VAL A 258 17.28 -21.86 -13.89
N ALA A 259 18.53 -22.30 -14.12
CA ALA A 259 18.86 -23.70 -14.30
C ALA A 259 18.41 -24.57 -13.10
N GLY A 260 18.68 -24.12 -11.87
CA GLY A 260 18.21 -24.83 -10.68
C GLY A 260 16.68 -24.91 -10.57
N LEU A 261 15.96 -23.90 -11.04
CA LEU A 261 14.48 -23.92 -11.10
C LEU A 261 13.96 -24.78 -12.26
N ALA A 262 14.69 -24.87 -13.37
CA ALA A 262 14.39 -25.76 -14.49
C ALA A 262 14.49 -27.22 -14.06
N ASP A 263 15.56 -27.58 -13.36
CA ASP A 263 15.75 -28.92 -12.80
C ASP A 263 14.62 -29.30 -11.82
N LEU A 264 14.25 -28.37 -10.93
CA LEU A 264 13.17 -28.58 -9.97
C LEU A 264 11.81 -28.72 -10.66
N SER A 265 11.53 -27.90 -11.66
CA SER A 265 10.23 -27.89 -12.34
C SER A 265 10.10 -28.94 -13.45
N GLY A 266 11.21 -29.52 -13.91
CA GLY A 266 11.24 -30.42 -15.07
C GLY A 266 10.93 -29.71 -16.40
N ARG A 267 11.07 -28.38 -16.45
CA ARG A 267 10.74 -27.53 -17.61
C ARG A 267 12.00 -27.07 -18.32
N PRO A 268 11.97 -26.86 -19.65
CA PRO A 268 13.13 -26.34 -20.36
C PRO A 268 13.44 -24.90 -19.93
N GLU A 269 14.73 -24.60 -19.72
CA GLU A 269 15.20 -23.30 -19.21
C GLU A 269 14.67 -22.10 -20.01
N ARG A 270 14.55 -22.23 -21.34
CA ARG A 270 14.07 -21.16 -22.21
C ARG A 270 12.62 -20.77 -21.93
N GLU A 271 11.71 -21.75 -21.88
CA GLU A 271 10.30 -21.50 -21.59
C GLU A 271 10.12 -20.99 -20.16
N LEU A 272 10.91 -21.54 -19.23
CA LEU A 272 10.89 -21.12 -17.85
C LEU A 272 11.34 -19.66 -17.71
N LEU A 273 12.39 -19.23 -18.41
CA LEU A 273 12.88 -17.86 -18.33
C LEU A 273 11.83 -16.82 -18.76
N ASP A 274 11.10 -17.11 -19.85
CA ASP A 274 10.05 -16.20 -20.34
C ASP A 274 8.89 -16.12 -19.34
N ASP A 275 8.49 -17.25 -18.75
CA ASP A 275 7.51 -17.27 -17.68
C ASP A 275 7.99 -16.49 -16.46
N LEU A 276 9.20 -16.72 -15.97
CA LEU A 276 9.77 -16.03 -14.81
C LEU A 276 9.78 -14.50 -15.03
N LYS A 277 10.07 -14.03 -16.24
CA LYS A 277 10.01 -12.60 -16.58
C LYS A 277 8.57 -12.08 -16.49
N SER A 278 7.60 -12.79 -17.08
CA SER A 278 6.17 -12.45 -16.99
C SER A 278 5.66 -12.44 -15.53
N GLN A 279 6.15 -13.36 -14.71
CA GLN A 279 5.84 -13.43 -13.28
C GLN A 279 6.43 -12.26 -12.47
N ALA A 280 7.55 -11.69 -12.92
CA ALA A 280 8.15 -10.52 -12.27
C ALA A 280 7.26 -9.28 -12.40
N GLU A 281 6.60 -9.10 -13.54
CA GLU A 281 5.64 -8.01 -13.75
C GLU A 281 4.43 -8.14 -12.82
N GLU A 282 3.95 -9.37 -12.60
CA GLU A 282 2.92 -9.57 -11.58
C GLU A 282 3.43 -9.23 -10.20
N ALA A 283 4.63 -9.66 -9.84
CA ALA A 283 5.18 -9.38 -8.52
C ALA A 283 5.18 -7.88 -8.21
N ALA A 284 5.46 -7.02 -9.20
CA ALA A 284 5.32 -5.57 -9.08
C ALA A 284 3.86 -5.12 -8.84
N ARG A 285 2.88 -5.71 -9.55
CA ARG A 285 1.44 -5.43 -9.36
C ARG A 285 0.95 -5.86 -7.97
N VAL A 286 1.39 -7.02 -7.50
CA VAL A 286 1.06 -7.55 -6.16
C VAL A 286 1.69 -6.65 -5.09
N ALA A 287 2.96 -6.31 -5.19
CA ALA A 287 3.63 -5.40 -4.26
C ALA A 287 2.89 -4.05 -4.17
N THR A 288 2.49 -3.48 -5.31
CA THR A 288 1.70 -2.23 -5.35
C THR A 288 0.35 -2.38 -4.64
N SER A 289 -0.33 -3.51 -4.84
CA SER A 289 -1.62 -3.79 -4.20
C SER A 289 -1.54 -3.89 -2.67
N PHE A 290 -0.37 -4.27 -2.15
CA PHE A 290 -0.07 -4.31 -0.71
C PHE A 290 0.33 -2.94 -0.15
N GLY A 291 0.47 -1.91 -0.98
CA GLY A 291 0.95 -0.57 -0.56
C GLY A 291 2.47 -0.42 -0.65
N ALA A 292 3.18 -1.41 -1.19
CA ALA A 292 4.64 -1.42 -1.34
C ALA A 292 5.07 -0.92 -2.73
N ALA A 293 4.59 0.27 -3.13
CA ALA A 293 4.83 0.81 -4.48
C ALA A 293 6.31 1.08 -4.77
N GLU A 294 7.11 1.48 -3.77
CA GLU A 294 8.55 1.65 -3.95
C GLU A 294 9.26 0.31 -4.20
N ALA A 295 8.87 -0.75 -3.49
CA ALA A 295 9.42 -2.09 -3.71
C ALA A 295 9.02 -2.65 -5.08
N ALA A 296 7.79 -2.37 -5.53
CA ALA A 296 7.34 -2.77 -6.86
C ALA A 296 8.26 -2.27 -7.98
N ARG A 297 8.80 -1.04 -7.84
CA ARG A 297 9.72 -0.43 -8.83
C ARG A 297 11.11 -1.08 -8.86
N LEU A 298 11.50 -1.77 -7.79
CA LEU A 298 12.81 -2.43 -7.69
C LEU A 298 12.80 -3.87 -8.20
N ILE A 299 11.63 -4.44 -8.50
CA ILE A 299 11.54 -5.82 -9.01
C ILE A 299 12.07 -5.86 -10.45
N PRO A 300 13.14 -6.64 -10.75
CA PRO A 300 13.73 -6.66 -12.08
C PRO A 300 12.81 -7.31 -13.12
N LEU A 301 12.40 -6.54 -14.12
CA LEU A 301 11.52 -6.98 -15.20
C LEU A 301 12.34 -7.48 -16.42
N GLY A 302 11.72 -8.27 -17.31
CA GLY A 302 12.41 -8.90 -18.45
C GLY A 302 12.83 -7.94 -19.57
N GLU A 303 13.57 -8.37 -20.59
CA GLU A 303 13.97 -7.50 -21.74
C GLU A 303 12.82 -7.02 -22.65
N HIS A 304 11.62 -7.59 -22.51
CA HIS A 304 10.37 -7.06 -23.09
C HIS A 304 9.51 -6.34 -22.04
N GLY A 305 9.98 -6.36 -20.80
CA GLY A 305 9.54 -5.56 -19.68
C GLY A 305 10.69 -4.62 -19.31
N SER A 306 11.17 -3.82 -20.25
CA SER A 306 11.24 -2.44 -19.83
C SER A 306 9.82 -2.15 -19.33
N LEU A 307 9.65 -1.93 -18.02
CA LEU A 307 8.99 -0.68 -17.71
C LEU A 307 9.80 0.27 -18.56
N ASP A 308 9.26 0.65 -19.71
CA ASP A 308 9.86 1.69 -20.52
C ASP A 308 10.39 2.71 -19.53
N GLU A 309 11.58 3.24 -19.80
CA GLU A 309 12.03 4.45 -19.16
C GLU A 309 10.92 5.49 -19.34
N GLU A 310 9.90 5.42 -18.51
CA GLU A 310 9.19 6.55 -18.03
C GLU A 310 10.28 7.21 -17.21
N GLU A 311 11.01 8.10 -17.88
CA GLU A 311 11.22 9.44 -17.34
C GLU A 311 10.10 9.74 -16.33
N PRO A 312 10.35 10.40 -15.19
CA PRO A 312 9.30 10.72 -14.22
C PRO A 312 8.13 11.45 -14.91
N GLY A 313 7.14 10.73 -15.48
CA GLY A 313 6.65 11.19 -16.77
C GLY A 313 5.47 10.48 -17.42
N SER A 314 4.98 9.29 -17.04
CA SER A 314 3.66 8.84 -17.55
C SER A 314 2.97 7.76 -16.71
N GLU A 315 2.59 8.13 -15.47
CA GLU A 315 1.37 7.55 -14.89
C GLU A 315 0.23 7.50 -15.92
N PRO A 316 -0.66 6.48 -15.86
CA PRO A 316 -1.59 6.13 -16.93
C PRO A 316 -2.23 7.39 -17.51
N ALA A 317 -2.37 7.42 -18.84
CA ALA A 317 -3.18 8.42 -19.52
C ALA A 317 -4.39 8.73 -18.62
N HIS A 318 -4.47 9.97 -18.14
CA HIS A 318 -5.52 10.41 -17.22
C HIS A 318 -6.84 9.83 -17.71
N PRO A 319 -7.64 9.20 -16.82
CA PRO A 319 -8.78 8.39 -17.24
C PRO A 319 -9.64 9.16 -18.23
N THR A 320 -9.77 8.65 -19.44
CA THR A 320 -10.56 9.31 -20.49
C THR A 320 -12.00 9.44 -20.02
N ALA A 321 -12.65 10.57 -20.32
CA ALA A 321 -14.03 10.80 -19.90
C ALA A 321 -14.94 9.65 -20.37
N ASP A 322 -15.69 9.07 -19.42
CA ASP A 322 -16.62 7.96 -19.66
C ASP A 322 -18.01 8.34 -19.13
N PRO A 323 -18.91 8.82 -20.01
CA PRO A 323 -20.26 9.21 -19.64
C PRO A 323 -21.12 8.04 -19.13
N GLN A 324 -20.87 6.81 -19.57
CA GLN A 324 -21.65 5.64 -19.16
C GLN A 324 -21.30 5.25 -17.72
N LEU A 325 -19.99 5.21 -17.42
CA LEU A 325 -19.50 4.99 -16.07
C LEU A 325 -19.96 6.11 -15.12
N GLN A 326 -19.97 7.36 -15.58
CA GLN A 326 -20.49 8.50 -14.79
C GLN A 326 -21.94 8.26 -14.33
N LEU A 327 -22.82 7.86 -15.26
CA LEU A 327 -24.22 7.58 -14.94
C LEU A 327 -24.36 6.38 -13.99
N GLN A 328 -23.52 5.37 -14.12
CA GLN A 328 -23.51 4.22 -13.21
C GLN A 328 -23.16 4.65 -11.78
N ILE A 329 -22.06 5.40 -11.61
CA ILE A 329 -21.61 5.87 -10.30
C ILE A 329 -22.64 6.81 -9.67
N LEU A 330 -23.26 7.72 -10.43
CA LEU A 330 -24.31 8.61 -9.91
C LEU A 330 -25.56 7.85 -9.44
N ARG A 331 -25.94 6.78 -10.14
CA ARG A 331 -27.05 5.90 -9.72
C ARG A 331 -26.72 5.15 -8.45
N GLU A 332 -25.48 4.68 -8.32
CA GLU A 332 -25.00 4.00 -7.12
C GLU A 332 -24.94 4.94 -5.92
N LEU A 333 -24.37 6.14 -6.08
CA LEU A 333 -24.39 7.19 -5.05
C LEU A 333 -25.81 7.51 -4.58
N SER A 334 -26.76 7.65 -5.53
CA SER A 334 -28.16 7.91 -5.20
C SER A 334 -28.77 6.76 -4.39
N ALA A 335 -28.45 5.50 -4.73
CA ALA A 335 -28.89 4.33 -3.99
C ALA A 335 -28.28 4.26 -2.58
N MET A 336 -26.98 4.59 -2.44
CA MET A 336 -26.27 4.66 -1.15
C MET A 336 -26.85 5.74 -0.23
N ILE A 337 -27.17 6.91 -0.77
CA ILE A 337 -27.80 8.01 -0.01
C ILE A 337 -29.22 7.60 0.41
N ALA A 338 -29.98 6.96 -0.48
CA ALA A 338 -31.32 6.45 -0.15
C ALA A 338 -31.28 5.38 0.95
N SER A 339 -30.27 4.49 0.93
CA SER A 339 -30.08 3.42 1.92
C SER A 339 -29.36 3.86 3.19
N ARG A 340 -28.95 5.14 3.30
CA ARG A 340 -28.16 5.69 4.43
C ARG A 340 -26.83 4.97 4.65
N ALA A 341 -26.11 4.68 3.58
CA ALA A 341 -24.75 4.13 3.66
C ALA A 341 -23.80 5.07 4.45
N PRO A 342 -22.68 4.55 4.99
CA PRO A 342 -21.68 5.36 5.68
C PRO A 342 -21.19 6.53 4.80
N LEU A 343 -21.09 7.72 5.38
CA LEU A 343 -20.70 8.94 4.66
C LEU A 343 -19.35 8.80 3.96
N ASN A 344 -18.41 8.10 4.59
CA ASN A 344 -17.07 7.92 4.05
C ASN A 344 -17.11 7.16 2.72
N ASP A 345 -17.97 6.14 2.60
CA ASP A 345 -18.12 5.34 1.39
C ASP A 345 -18.74 6.17 0.26
N VAL A 346 -19.73 7.01 0.60
CA VAL A 346 -20.36 7.93 -0.37
C VAL A 346 -19.34 8.96 -0.87
N LEU A 347 -18.53 9.54 0.02
CA LEU A 347 -17.49 10.49 -0.35
C LEU A 347 -16.38 9.83 -1.20
N HIS A 348 -15.99 8.60 -0.85
CA HIS A 348 -15.00 7.85 -1.61
C HIS A 348 -15.49 7.54 -3.02
N LEU A 349 -16.72 7.03 -3.17
CA LEU A 349 -17.31 6.74 -4.47
C LEU A 349 -17.53 8.02 -5.31
N ALA A 350 -17.90 9.14 -4.68
CA ALA A 350 -18.00 10.42 -5.35
C ALA A 350 -16.63 10.90 -5.86
N MET A 351 -15.58 10.79 -5.05
CA MET A 351 -14.21 11.09 -5.48
C MET A 351 -13.73 10.17 -6.61
N GLU A 352 -14.06 8.88 -6.53
CA GLU A 352 -13.73 7.92 -7.58
C GLU A 352 -14.43 8.27 -8.90
N GLY A 353 -15.70 8.69 -8.84
CA GLY A 353 -16.42 9.22 -9.99
C GLY A 353 -15.74 10.46 -10.59
N LEU A 354 -15.40 11.44 -9.75
CA LEU A 354 -14.69 12.65 -10.19
C LEU A 354 -13.39 12.33 -10.91
N TYR A 355 -12.62 11.38 -10.38
CA TYR A 355 -11.35 10.99 -10.98
C TYR A 355 -11.55 10.17 -12.26
N ARG A 356 -12.39 9.13 -12.23
CA ARG A 356 -12.45 8.13 -13.32
C ARG A 356 -13.32 8.51 -14.51
N THR A 357 -14.25 9.46 -14.38
CA THR A 357 -15.26 9.68 -15.43
C THR A 357 -15.14 11.03 -16.13
N LEU A 358 -14.35 11.96 -15.59
CA LEU A 358 -14.35 13.36 -16.04
C LEU A 358 -13.17 13.74 -16.96
N GLY A 359 -12.19 12.86 -17.19
CA GLY A 359 -11.01 13.27 -17.97
C GLY A 359 -10.11 14.26 -17.23
N LEU A 360 -10.20 14.31 -15.89
CA LEU A 360 -9.42 15.19 -15.02
C LEU A 360 -8.18 14.47 -14.50
N GLU A 361 -7.13 15.22 -14.20
CA GLU A 361 -5.84 14.66 -13.82
C GLU A 361 -5.75 14.35 -12.33
N ARG A 362 -6.36 15.19 -11.48
CA ARG A 362 -6.43 14.96 -10.03
C ARG A 362 -7.80 15.35 -9.49
N ALA A 363 -8.24 14.64 -8.46
CA ALA A 363 -9.42 14.98 -7.65
C ALA A 363 -9.04 14.94 -6.18
N LEU A 364 -9.50 15.91 -5.38
CA LEU A 364 -9.18 16.04 -3.96
C LEU A 364 -10.41 16.44 -3.17
N PHE A 365 -10.58 15.85 -2.01
CA PHE A 365 -11.54 16.28 -1.01
C PHE A 365 -10.83 17.00 0.13
N ALA A 366 -11.29 18.21 0.44
CA ALA A 366 -10.81 19.01 1.56
C ALA A 366 -11.93 19.26 2.57
N LEU A 367 -11.60 19.14 3.84
CA LEU A 367 -12.53 19.32 4.97
C LEU A 367 -12.22 20.62 5.70
N LEU A 368 -13.26 21.38 6.02
CA LEU A 368 -13.17 22.56 6.86
C LEU A 368 -13.09 22.12 8.32
N ALA A 369 -12.04 22.55 9.02
CA ALA A 369 -11.82 22.24 10.44
C ALA A 369 -12.99 22.76 11.31
N SER A 370 -13.19 22.17 12.49
CA SER A 370 -14.28 22.52 13.40
C SER A 370 -14.28 23.99 13.83
N ASN A 371 -13.10 24.62 13.88
CA ASN A 371 -12.94 26.04 14.16
C ASN A 371 -13.29 26.95 12.96
N ARG A 372 -13.60 26.37 11.80
CA ARG A 372 -13.92 27.03 10.52
C ARG A 372 -12.85 27.99 9.99
N THR A 373 -11.64 27.93 10.52
CA THR A 373 -10.52 28.80 10.11
C THR A 373 -9.62 28.16 9.08
N GLN A 374 -9.50 26.83 9.08
CA GLN A 374 -8.59 26.08 8.23
C GLN A 374 -9.33 25.05 7.37
N LEU A 375 -8.97 25.00 6.09
CA LEU A 375 -9.38 23.98 5.14
C LEU A 375 -8.20 23.03 4.92
N VAL A 376 -8.42 21.73 5.07
CA VAL A 376 -7.36 20.71 5.05
C VAL A 376 -7.73 19.58 4.08
N GLY A 377 -6.83 19.26 3.15
CA GLY A 377 -6.94 18.08 2.29
C GLY A 377 -7.03 16.80 3.09
N LYS A 378 -7.98 15.92 2.76
CA LYS A 378 -8.22 14.65 3.46
C LYS A 378 -7.97 13.44 2.61
N ALA A 379 -8.35 13.49 1.34
CA ALA A 379 -8.14 12.42 0.41
C ALA A 379 -7.92 13.03 -0.98
N ALA A 380 -7.11 12.38 -1.80
CA ALA A 380 -6.93 12.78 -3.19
C ALA A 380 -6.57 11.59 -4.07
N LEU A 381 -6.93 11.71 -5.35
CA LEU A 381 -6.72 10.71 -6.41
C LEU A 381 -6.02 11.39 -7.59
N GLY A 382 -5.15 10.64 -8.27
CA GLY A 382 -4.39 11.12 -9.42
C GLY A 382 -2.91 11.41 -9.12
N ARG A 383 -2.20 11.89 -10.13
CA ARG A 383 -0.74 12.01 -10.10
C ARG A 383 -0.22 12.97 -9.05
N GLY A 384 0.56 12.46 -8.09
CA GLY A 384 1.07 13.25 -6.97
C GLY A 384 -0.03 13.84 -6.07
N ALA A 385 -1.25 13.26 -6.12
CA ALA A 385 -2.40 13.77 -5.39
C ALA A 385 -2.23 13.61 -3.86
N GLU A 386 -1.53 12.57 -3.39
CA GLU A 386 -1.25 12.39 -1.96
C GLU A 386 -0.36 13.52 -1.40
N HIS A 387 0.70 13.88 -2.12
CA HIS A 387 1.54 15.05 -1.79
C HIS A 387 0.74 16.36 -1.86
N LEU A 388 -0.18 16.47 -2.85
CA LEU A 388 -1.09 17.60 -2.94
C LEU A 388 -2.00 17.68 -1.71
N ALA A 389 -2.60 16.57 -1.27
CA ALA A 389 -3.49 16.52 -0.11
C ALA A 389 -2.80 17.00 1.17
N GLN A 390 -1.55 16.57 1.39
CA GLN A 390 -0.74 17.00 2.54
C GLN A 390 -0.44 18.50 2.53
N ARG A 391 -0.25 19.09 1.34
CA ARG A 391 0.03 20.52 1.16
C ARG A 391 -1.22 21.38 1.02
N PHE A 392 -2.40 20.78 0.83
CA PHE A 392 -3.67 21.47 0.67
C PHE A 392 -4.18 21.98 2.03
N VAL A 393 -3.47 22.94 2.61
CA VAL A 393 -3.79 23.53 3.91
C VAL A 393 -3.95 25.03 3.76
N PHE A 394 -5.17 25.52 3.94
CA PHE A 394 -5.50 26.93 3.75
C PHE A 394 -6.26 27.52 4.94
N THR A 395 -5.66 28.52 5.59
CA THR A 395 -6.39 29.50 6.41
C THR A 395 -7.37 30.30 5.53
N VAL A 396 -8.67 30.17 5.78
CA VAL A 396 -9.75 30.72 4.94
C VAL A 396 -9.77 32.25 4.92
N ALA A 397 -9.39 32.90 6.03
CA ALA A 397 -9.42 34.37 6.15
C ALA A 397 -8.15 35.08 5.64
N ALA A 398 -7.09 34.35 5.30
CA ALA A 398 -5.75 34.92 5.05
C ALA A 398 -5.49 35.42 3.62
N GLY A 399 -6.50 35.39 2.73
CA GLY A 399 -6.39 35.79 1.33
C GLY A 399 -7.14 37.09 0.99
N PRO A 400 -6.87 37.69 -0.18
CA PRO A 400 -7.66 38.81 -0.70
C PRO A 400 -9.12 38.41 -0.92
N ASP A 401 -10.03 39.37 -1.09
CA ASP A 401 -11.45 39.07 -1.35
C ASP A 401 -11.67 38.30 -2.67
N SER A 402 -10.70 38.33 -3.59
CA SER A 402 -10.66 37.54 -4.81
C SER A 402 -10.07 36.13 -4.65
N ASP A 403 -9.73 35.68 -3.44
CA ASP A 403 -9.19 34.33 -3.18
C ASP A 403 -10.24 33.24 -3.50
N PRO A 404 -9.97 32.31 -4.44
CA PRO A 404 -10.88 31.21 -4.79
C PRO A 404 -11.34 30.37 -3.60
N ILE A 405 -10.46 30.14 -2.61
CA ILE A 405 -10.80 29.37 -1.40
C ILE A 405 -11.81 30.14 -0.56
N ARG A 406 -11.66 31.47 -0.48
CA ARG A 406 -12.57 32.35 0.24
C ARG A 406 -13.94 32.38 -0.45
N THR A 407 -13.98 32.50 -1.78
CA THR A 407 -15.22 32.41 -2.56
C THR A 407 -15.92 31.06 -2.35
N ALA A 408 -15.19 29.95 -2.48
CA ALA A 408 -15.76 28.62 -2.31
C ALA A 408 -16.30 28.36 -0.89
N ILE A 409 -15.60 28.80 0.15
CA ILE A 409 -15.94 28.47 1.54
C ILE A 409 -16.80 29.54 2.22
N GLN A 410 -16.55 30.84 2.02
CA GLN A 410 -17.33 31.89 2.68
C GLN A 410 -18.61 32.22 1.92
N GLN A 411 -18.59 32.20 0.60
CA GLN A 411 -19.76 32.50 -0.24
C GLN A 411 -20.50 31.23 -0.67
N ALA A 412 -19.94 30.04 -0.43
CA ALA A 412 -20.50 28.75 -0.85
C ALA A 412 -20.76 28.66 -2.36
N LEU A 413 -19.91 29.31 -3.16
CA LEU A 413 -20.04 29.33 -4.63
C LEU A 413 -18.95 28.47 -5.30
N PRO A 414 -19.31 27.67 -6.32
CA PRO A 414 -18.31 26.95 -7.10
C PRO A 414 -17.43 27.94 -7.87
N VAL A 415 -16.14 27.61 -7.98
CA VAL A 415 -15.14 28.40 -8.70
C VAL A 415 -14.51 27.53 -9.78
N ARG A 416 -14.50 28.02 -11.02
CA ARG A 416 -13.78 27.41 -12.14
C ARG A 416 -12.82 28.44 -12.71
N LEU A 417 -11.56 28.05 -12.85
CA LEU A 417 -10.51 28.90 -13.38
C LEU A 417 -9.77 28.18 -14.50
N SER A 418 -9.57 28.88 -15.61
CA SER A 418 -8.73 28.44 -16.72
C SER A 418 -7.25 28.75 -16.45
N ALA A 419 -6.35 28.05 -17.14
CA ALA A 419 -4.92 28.36 -17.12
C ALA A 419 -4.61 29.78 -17.64
N ALA A 420 -5.44 30.30 -18.55
CA ALA A 420 -5.30 31.66 -19.11
C ALA A 420 -5.88 32.76 -18.21
N ASP A 421 -6.71 32.41 -17.22
CA ASP A 421 -7.34 33.37 -16.33
C ASP A 421 -6.30 33.91 -15.34
N SER A 422 -5.57 34.94 -15.76
CA SER A 422 -4.72 35.76 -14.90
C SER A 422 -5.57 36.80 -14.18
N LEU A 423 -6.57 36.33 -13.44
CA LEU A 423 -7.45 37.17 -12.64
C LEU A 423 -6.73 37.63 -11.35
N GLY A 424 -5.95 38.71 -11.49
CA GLY A 424 -5.66 39.66 -10.41
C GLY A 424 -5.00 39.13 -9.13
N GLY A 425 -4.11 38.14 -9.22
CA GLY A 425 -3.31 37.64 -8.09
C GLY A 425 -4.10 36.91 -6.98
N GLY A 426 -5.44 36.85 -7.07
CA GLY A 426 -6.29 36.22 -6.05
C GLY A 426 -6.03 34.72 -5.89
N ALA A 427 -5.66 34.04 -6.98
CA ALA A 427 -5.38 32.61 -7.01
C ALA A 427 -3.92 32.24 -6.70
N ASP A 428 -3.01 33.20 -6.51
CA ASP A 428 -1.56 32.95 -6.40
C ASP A 428 -1.20 32.00 -5.26
N ARG A 429 -1.94 32.10 -4.15
CA ARG A 429 -1.75 31.23 -2.99
C ARG A 429 -2.16 29.80 -3.28
N LEU A 430 -3.26 29.60 -4.01
CA LEU A 430 -3.71 28.27 -4.42
C LEU A 430 -2.77 27.69 -5.48
N ARG A 431 -2.37 28.47 -6.50
CA ARG A 431 -1.42 28.06 -7.55
C ARG A 431 -0.05 27.63 -6.99
N ARG A 432 0.43 28.26 -5.92
CA ARG A 432 1.66 27.81 -5.21
C ARG A 432 1.57 26.38 -4.65
N VAL A 433 0.37 25.89 -4.39
CA VAL A 433 0.12 24.54 -3.89
C VAL A 433 -0.23 23.59 -5.02
N VAL A 434 -1.15 23.99 -5.89
CA VAL A 434 -1.69 23.10 -6.92
C VAL A 434 -0.87 23.07 -8.21
N GLY A 435 -0.08 24.10 -8.48
CA GLY A 435 0.64 24.30 -9.74
C GLY A 435 -0.15 25.13 -10.75
N GLU A 436 0.38 25.19 -11.98
CA GLU A 436 -0.27 25.82 -13.13
C GLU A 436 -1.25 24.85 -13.80
N GLY A 437 -2.35 25.37 -14.34
CA GLY A 437 -3.41 24.57 -14.99
C GLY A 437 -4.82 25.09 -14.72
N ALA A 438 -5.80 24.49 -15.39
CA ALA A 438 -7.21 24.75 -15.14
C ALA A 438 -7.68 23.94 -13.93
N PHE A 439 -8.48 24.53 -13.04
CA PHE A 439 -9.00 23.85 -11.86
C PHE A 439 -10.40 24.33 -11.47
N CYS A 440 -11.09 23.46 -10.73
CA CYS A 440 -12.41 23.71 -10.16
C CYS A 440 -12.37 23.48 -8.64
N LEU A 441 -13.07 24.34 -7.91
CA LEU A 441 -13.39 24.20 -6.49
C LEU A 441 -14.90 24.18 -6.35
N VAL A 442 -15.47 23.13 -5.79
CA VAL A 442 -16.92 23.04 -5.58
C VAL A 442 -17.22 22.72 -4.12
N PRO A 443 -17.90 23.63 -3.40
CA PRO A 443 -18.18 23.43 -1.99
C PRO A 443 -19.13 22.26 -1.75
N ILE A 444 -18.89 21.55 -0.66
CA ILE A 444 -19.79 20.54 -0.12
C ILE A 444 -20.48 21.15 1.09
N CYS A 445 -21.81 21.18 1.06
CA CYS A 445 -22.61 21.91 2.03
C CYS A 445 -23.49 20.98 2.86
N ALA A 446 -23.53 21.21 4.16
CA ALA A 446 -24.51 20.65 5.07
C ALA A 446 -25.57 21.72 5.36
N ALA A 447 -26.83 21.49 4.95
CA ALA A 447 -27.92 22.46 5.14
C ALA A 447 -27.57 23.90 4.69
N GLY A 448 -26.94 24.02 3.51
CA GLY A 448 -26.51 25.32 2.94
C GLY A 448 -25.23 25.90 3.54
N ARG A 449 -24.62 25.25 4.53
CA ARG A 449 -23.34 25.68 5.11
C ARG A 449 -22.18 24.82 4.60
N PRO A 450 -21.13 25.41 4.00
CA PRO A 450 -19.98 24.63 3.57
C PRO A 450 -19.25 23.97 4.74
N VAL A 451 -18.99 22.68 4.57
CA VAL A 451 -18.21 21.80 5.46
C VAL A 451 -16.89 21.36 4.84
N GLY A 452 -16.73 21.58 3.54
CA GLY A 452 -15.56 21.18 2.77
C GLY A 452 -15.73 21.55 1.31
N LEU A 453 -14.85 21.06 0.45
CA LEU A 453 -14.97 21.21 -0.99
C LEU A 453 -14.34 20.01 -1.72
N PHE A 454 -14.77 19.82 -2.96
CA PHE A 454 -14.01 19.07 -3.95
C PHE A 454 -13.14 20.02 -4.76
N TYR A 455 -11.91 19.61 -4.98
CA TYR A 455 -10.97 20.20 -5.91
C TYR A 455 -10.75 19.21 -7.05
N ALA A 456 -10.71 19.69 -8.29
CA ALA A 456 -10.24 18.88 -9.41
C ALA A 456 -9.55 19.74 -10.45
N ASP A 457 -8.60 19.17 -11.18
CA ASP A 457 -7.80 19.93 -12.13
C ASP A 457 -7.39 19.19 -13.39
N LYS A 458 -6.94 19.98 -14.35
CA LYS A 458 -6.40 19.55 -15.62
C LYS A 458 -5.23 20.47 -15.97
N ARG A 459 -4.01 19.93 -15.91
CA ARG A 459 -2.78 20.70 -16.12
C ARG A 459 -2.60 21.04 -17.59
N ALA A 460 -2.96 20.11 -18.48
CA ALA A 460 -2.94 20.32 -19.92
C ALA A 460 -4.37 20.53 -20.49
N GLY A 461 -4.67 21.76 -20.90
CA GLY A 461 -5.94 22.12 -21.56
C GLY A 461 -6.95 22.79 -20.61
N SER A 462 -8.23 22.67 -20.94
CA SER A 462 -9.33 23.24 -20.16
C SER A 462 -10.24 22.15 -19.61
N ILE A 463 -10.84 22.43 -18.46
CA ILE A 463 -12.01 21.70 -17.98
C ILE A 463 -13.17 22.18 -18.87
N ASP A 464 -13.86 21.29 -19.57
CA ASP A 464 -15.02 21.63 -20.41
C ASP A 464 -16.31 21.78 -19.58
N GLU A 465 -17.40 22.16 -20.24
CA GLU A 465 -18.68 22.38 -19.55
C GLU A 465 -19.29 21.08 -19.01
N ASP A 466 -19.17 19.98 -19.76
CA ASP A 466 -19.73 18.69 -19.36
C ASP A 466 -19.04 18.15 -18.09
N ALA A 467 -17.71 18.20 -18.04
CA ALA A 467 -16.92 17.82 -16.87
C ALA A 467 -17.22 18.73 -15.67
N TYR A 468 -17.42 20.03 -15.91
CA TYR A 468 -17.79 20.97 -14.85
C TYR A 468 -19.18 20.68 -14.27
N GLN A 469 -20.19 20.48 -15.12
CA GLN A 469 -21.55 20.14 -14.67
C GLN A 469 -21.59 18.81 -13.94
N ALA A 470 -20.85 17.81 -14.42
CA ALA A 470 -20.72 16.53 -13.75
C ALA A 470 -20.09 16.66 -12.35
N LEU A 471 -19.04 17.48 -12.21
CA LEU A 471 -18.41 17.77 -10.92
C LEU A 471 -19.40 18.44 -9.95
N LEU A 472 -20.23 19.39 -10.42
CA LEU A 472 -21.30 19.98 -9.63
C LEU A 472 -22.31 18.92 -9.15
N HIS A 473 -22.68 17.97 -10.01
CA HIS A 473 -23.60 16.87 -9.65
C HIS A 473 -23.01 15.96 -8.56
N PHE A 474 -21.73 15.57 -8.68
CA PHE A 474 -21.07 14.77 -7.64
C PHE A 474 -21.01 15.51 -6.29
N ALA A 475 -20.68 16.81 -6.30
CA ALA A 475 -20.68 17.64 -5.11
C ALA A 475 -22.08 17.80 -4.48
N GLN A 476 -23.12 17.86 -5.32
CA GLN A 476 -24.50 17.90 -4.87
C GLN A 476 -24.90 16.60 -4.16
N GLN A 477 -24.57 15.43 -4.72
CA GLN A 477 -24.83 14.13 -4.08
C GLN A 477 -24.09 14.03 -2.73
N ALA A 478 -22.81 14.43 -2.69
CA ALA A 478 -22.05 14.49 -1.45
C ALA A 478 -22.69 15.43 -0.41
N SER A 479 -23.15 16.61 -0.83
CA SER A 479 -23.83 17.57 0.04
C SER A 479 -25.15 17.04 0.62
N MET A 480 -25.91 16.28 -0.18
CA MET A 480 -27.12 15.60 0.27
C MET A 480 -26.79 14.55 1.33
N ALA A 481 -25.76 13.74 1.11
CA ALA A 481 -25.30 12.72 2.06
C ALA A 481 -24.86 13.34 3.39
N VAL A 482 -24.04 14.41 3.34
CA VAL A 482 -23.61 15.14 4.53
C VAL A 482 -24.81 15.73 5.29
N THR A 483 -25.75 16.35 4.57
CA THR A 483 -26.96 16.94 5.18
C THR A 483 -27.82 15.89 5.86
N GLN A 484 -27.96 14.70 5.27
CA GLN A 484 -28.73 13.59 5.84
C GLN A 484 -28.12 13.07 7.15
N VAL A 485 -26.79 12.99 7.22
CA VAL A 485 -26.07 12.63 8.46
C VAL A 485 -26.18 13.74 9.51
N ALA A 486 -26.06 15.01 9.11
CA ALA A 486 -26.20 16.14 10.02
C ALA A 486 -27.64 16.30 10.57
N ALA A 487 -28.65 15.85 9.83
CA ALA A 487 -30.06 15.86 10.24
C ALA A 487 -30.47 14.64 11.08
N ALA A 488 -29.62 13.61 11.17
CA ALA A 488 -29.91 12.46 12.02
C ALA A 488 -29.84 12.90 13.50
N PRO A 489 -30.90 12.72 14.30
CA PRO A 489 -30.85 13.03 15.72
C PRO A 489 -29.75 12.19 16.36
N ASN A 490 -28.84 12.87 17.07
CA ASN A 490 -27.69 12.32 17.76
C ASN A 490 -28.12 11.06 18.54
N ARG A 491 -27.89 9.86 17.97
CA ARG A 491 -28.09 8.62 18.71
C ARG A 491 -26.92 8.54 19.68
N ALA A 492 -27.18 9.05 20.87
CA ALA A 492 -26.27 9.00 22.00
C ALA A 492 -25.97 7.56 22.40
N ARG A 493 -24.69 7.35 22.72
CA ARG A 493 -24.02 6.22 23.37
C ARG A 493 -23.52 5.10 22.47
#